data_AF-A0A845MHK4-F1
#
_entry.id   AF-A0A845MHK4-F1
#
_cell.length_a   1.000
_cell.length_b   1.000
_cell.length_c   1.000
_cell.angle_alpha   90.00
_cell.angle_beta   90.00
_cell.angle_gamma   90.00
#
_symmetry.space_group_name_H-M   'P 1'
#
loop_
_entity.id
_entity.type
_entity.pdbx_description
1 polymer ?
#
loop_
_entity_poly.entity_id
_entity_poly.type
_entity_poly.pdbx_seq_one_letter_code
_entity_poly.pdbx_strand_id
1 'polypeptide(L)' 'MLSDIQKKILGVIGTALMFAFVLGLASSISSGFAGFWGGLPFWIIAIFVLSLALFNLWEDALRKRK' A
#
# COMPACT_ATOMS: atom_id res chain seq x y z
N MET A 1 4.57 -17.89 18.02
CA MET A 1 4.21 -17.93 16.58
C MET A 1 2.83 -17.30 16.44
N LEU A 2 2.64 -16.31 15.57
CA LEU A 2 1.32 -15.68 15.35
C LEU A 2 0.33 -16.71 14.78
N SER A 3 -0.90 -16.69 15.28
CA SER A 3 -1.99 -17.50 14.71
C SER A 3 -2.33 -17.03 13.29
N ASP A 4 -2.90 -17.91 12.47
CA ASP A 4 -3.22 -17.58 11.08
C ASP A 4 -4.25 -16.45 10.96
N ILE A 5 -5.14 -16.32 11.96
CA ILE A 5 -6.07 -15.20 12.06
C ILE A 5 -5.32 -13.91 12.36
N GLN A 6 -4.36 -13.93 13.29
CA GLN A 6 -3.55 -12.75 13.61
C GLN A 6 -2.75 -12.27 12.41
N LYS A 7 -2.16 -13.18 11.61
CA LYS A 7 -1.42 -12.82 10.38
C LYS A 7 -2.32 -12.11 9.36
N LYS A 8 -3.54 -12.61 9.17
CA LYS A 8 -4.53 -12.00 8.26
C LYS A 8 -4.94 -10.61 8.70
N ILE A 9 -5.31 -10.48 9.97
CA ILE A 9 -5.75 -9.20 10.54
C ILE A 9 -4.61 -8.17 10.46
N LEU A 10 -3.41 -8.56 10.88
CA LEU A 10 -2.26 -7.66 10.89
C LEU A 10 -1.83 -7.27 9.46
N GLY A 11 -1.85 -8.23 8.52
CA GLY A 11 -1.56 -7.97 7.12
C GLY A 11 -2.55 -6.96 6.50
N VAL A 12 -3.84 -7.15 6.74
CA VAL A 12 -4.89 -6.24 6.22
C VAL A 12 -4.75 -4.85 6.83
N ILE A 13 -4.59 -4.75 8.16
CA ILE A 13 -4.46 -3.46 8.84
C ILE A 13 -3.18 -2.74 8.39
N GLY A 14 -2.04 -3.43 8.33
CA GLY A 14 -0.77 -2.86 7.90
C GLY A 14 -0.83 -2.35 6.46
N THR A 15 -1.42 -3.13 5.55
CA THR A 15 -1.58 -2.73 4.15
C THR A 15 -2.54 -1.54 4.03
N ALA A 16 -3.65 -1.53 4.76
CA ALA A 16 -4.60 -0.42 4.75
C ALA A 16 -3.96 0.90 5.24
N LEU A 17 -3.18 0.85 6.32
CA LEU A 17 -2.44 2.01 6.83
C LEU A 17 -1.40 2.50 5.84
N MET A 18 -0.65 1.59 5.21
CA MET A 18 0.31 1.93 4.15
C MET A 18 -0.38 2.61 2.96
N PHE A 19 -1.53 2.10 2.52
CA PHE A 19 -2.34 2.70 1.46
C PHE A 19 -2.77 4.12 1.82
N ALA A 20 -3.36 4.30 3.01
CA ALA A 20 -3.80 5.62 3.47
C ALA A 20 -2.63 6.62 3.52
N PHE A 21 -1.47 6.18 4.00
CA PHE A 21 -0.28 7.01 4.08
C PHE A 21 0.27 7.39 2.69
N VAL A 22 0.50 6.42 1.80
CA VAL A 22 1.11 6.66 0.49
C VAL A 22 0.18 7.50 -0.41
N LEU A 23 -1.13 7.24 -0.38
CA LEU A 23 -2.10 8.04 -1.13
C LEU A 23 -2.22 9.46 -0.57
N GLY A 24 -2.19 9.61 0.76
CA GLY A 24 -2.14 10.91 1.43
C GLY A 24 -0.90 11.71 1.04
N LEU A 25 0.28 11.07 1.02
CA LEU A 25 1.52 11.67 0.53
C LEU A 25 1.42 12.06 -0.94
N ALA A 26 0.89 11.19 -1.80
CA ALA A 26 0.75 11.46 -3.23
C ALA A 26 -0.14 12.68 -3.51
N SER A 27 -1.27 12.74 -2.79
CA SER A 27 -2.18 13.89 -2.84
C SER A 27 -1.49 15.16 -2.36
N SER A 28 -0.79 15.12 -1.22
CA SER A 28 -0.11 16.29 -0.63
C SER A 28 1.00 16.84 -1.53
N ILE A 29 1.79 15.97 -2.16
CA ILE A 29 2.84 16.38 -3.11
C ILE A 29 2.23 17.03 -4.36
N SER A 30 1.14 16.46 -4.87
CA SER A 30 0.49 16.91 -6.11
C SER A 30 -0.26 18.24 -5.95
N SER A 31 -0.91 18.46 -4.80
CA SER A 31 -1.65 19.72 -4.54
C SER A 31 -0.80 20.80 -3.89
N GLY A 32 0.24 20.43 -3.14
CA GLY A 32 1.05 21.37 -2.36
C GLY A 32 2.40 21.72 -2.98
N PHE A 33 3.24 20.72 -3.26
CA PHE A 33 4.68 20.94 -3.45
C PHE A 33 5.12 21.06 -4.91
N ALA A 34 4.59 20.20 -5.79
CA ALA A 34 5.11 20.02 -7.14
C ALA A 34 4.08 20.31 -8.25
N GLY A 35 2.82 20.58 -7.87
CA GLY A 35 1.70 20.67 -8.80
C GLY A 35 1.39 19.33 -9.48
N PHE A 36 0.40 19.31 -10.38
CA PHE A 36 -0.05 18.08 -11.05
C PHE A 36 1.07 17.38 -11.83
N TRP A 37 1.83 18.14 -12.64
CA TRP A 37 2.90 17.60 -13.47
C TRP A 37 4.12 17.11 -12.68
N GLY A 38 4.45 17.77 -11.56
CA GLY A 38 5.52 17.32 -10.68
C GLY A 38 5.13 16.15 -9.77
N GLY A 39 3.84 16.00 -9.44
CA GLY A 39 3.32 14.87 -8.68
C GLY A 39 3.11 13.60 -9.51
N LEU A 40 2.98 13.70 -10.83
CA LEU A 40 2.66 12.59 -11.73
C LEU A 40 3.70 11.44 -11.70
N PRO A 41 5.02 11.71 -11.73
CA PRO A 41 6.03 10.66 -11.58
C PRO A 41 5.93 9.92 -10.22
N PHE A 42 5.62 10.65 -9.14
CA PHE A 42 5.43 10.04 -7.82
C PHE A 42 4.19 9.14 -7.79
N TRP A 43 3.10 9.55 -8.44
CA TRP A 43 1.89 8.73 -8.56
C TRP A 43 2.13 7.41 -9.27
N ILE A 44 2.93 7.39 -10.34
CA ILE A 44 3.28 6.16 -11.07
C ILE A 44 4.00 5.18 -10.13
N ILE A 45 5.00 5.67 -9.39
CA ILE A 45 5.77 4.86 -8.44
C ILE A 45 4.85 4.39 -7.29
N ALA A 46 4.02 5.27 -6.75
CA ALA A 46 3.08 4.96 -5.68
C ALA A 46 2.13 3.83 -6.08
N ILE A 47 1.50 3.92 -7.25
CA ILE A 47 0.57 2.88 -7.75
C ILE A 47 1.31 1.54 -7.93
N PHE A 48 2.52 1.56 -8.48
CA PHE A 48 3.33 0.35 -8.64
C PHE A 48 3.64 -0.32 -7.29
N VAL A 49 4.12 0.46 -6.31
CA VAL A 49 4.42 -0.05 -4.96
C VAL A 49 3.17 -0.54 -4.24
N LEU A 50 2.04 0.17 -4.36
CA LEU A 50 0.76 -0.24 -3.77
C LEU A 50 0.25 -1.56 -4.39
N SER A 51 0.47 -1.77 -5.68
CA SER A 51 0.14 -3.03 -6.35
C SER A 51 0.99 -4.19 -5.82
N LEU A 52 2.29 -3.96 -5.59
CA LEU A 52 3.17 -4.94 -4.97
C LEU A 52 2.78 -5.23 -3.51
N ALA A 53 2.36 -4.21 -2.76
CA ALA A 53 1.88 -4.39 -1.39
C ALA A 53 0.61 -5.26 -1.34
N LEU A 54 -0.32 -5.07 -2.28
CA LEU A 54 -1.50 -5.95 -2.42
C LEU A 54 -1.11 -7.37 -2.81
N PHE A 55 -0.15 -7.53 -3.72
CA PHE A 55 0.35 -8.84 -4.11
C PHE A 55 0.95 -9.57 -2.90
N ASN A 56 1.75 -8.86 -2.10
CA ASN A 56 2.38 -9.41 -0.89
C ASN A 56 1.32 -9.77 0.17
N LEU A 57 0.33 -8.90 0.40
CA LEU A 57 -0.80 -9.20 1.28
C LEU A 57 -1.53 -10.48 0.84
N TRP A 58 -1.75 -10.64 -0.46
CA TRP A 58 -2.40 -11.81 -1.00
C TRP A 58 -1.55 -13.07 -0.83
N GLU A 59 -0.26 -13.02 -1.17
CA GLU A 59 0.65 -14.16 -1.12
C GLU A 59 0.93 -14.63 0.31
N ASP A 60 1.21 -13.72 1.23
CA ASP A 60 1.69 -14.06 2.58
C ASP A 60 0.58 -14.19 3.62
N ALA A 61 -0.47 -13.36 3.54
CA ALA A 61 -1.52 -13.33 4.56
C ALA A 61 -2.79 -14.09 4.14
N LEU A 62 -3.20 -13.99 2.88
CA LEU A 62 -4.51 -14.49 2.43
C LEU A 62 -4.44 -15.86 1.72
N ARG A 63 -3.37 -16.14 0.97
CA ARG A 63 -3.20 -17.36 0.20
C ARG A 63 -3.05 -18.54 1.16
N LYS A 64 -3.98 -19.48 1.09
CA LYS A 64 -3.83 -20.77 1.76
C LYS A 64 -2.74 -21.57 1.04
N ARG A 65 -1.63 -21.84 1.72
CA ARG A 65 -0.70 -22.88 1.28
C ARG A 65 -1.39 -24.22 1.52
N LYS A 66 -1.65 -24.97 0.45
CA LYS A 66 -2.08 -26.37 0.53
C LYS A 66 -0.96 -27.21 1.12
#